data_AF-A0A1R1I0M9-F1
#
_entry.id   AF-A0A1R1I0M9-F1
#
_cell.length_a   1.000
_cell.length_b   1.000
_cell.length_c   1.000
_cell.angle_alpha   90.00
_cell.angle_beta   90.00
_cell.angle_gamma   90.00
#
_symmetry.space_group_name_H-M   'P 1'
#
loop_
_entity.id
_entity.type
_entity.pdbx_description
1 polymer ?
#
loop_
_entity_poly.entity_id
_entity_poly.type
_entity_poly.pdbx_seq_one_letter_code
_entity_poly.pdbx_strand_id
1 'polypeptide(L)' 'MYRVVTKYRNGSSHPVVERGPWHTSRETAEDWADSLRMHGYIVFIETQNGLIDGGMGGGGGGDDNADLLAALSSMA' A
#
# COMPACT_ATOMS: atom_id res chain seq x y z
N MET A 1 -6.28 12.63 2.09
CA MET A 1 -5.03 12.76 1.32
C MET A 1 -4.64 11.41 0.75
N TYR A 2 -3.90 11.41 -0.34
CA TYR A 2 -3.46 10.23 -1.10
C TYR A 2 -1.95 10.24 -1.21
N ARG A 3 -1.28 9.10 -1.11
CA ARG A 3 0.15 9.00 -1.43
C ARG A 3 0.43 7.77 -2.26
N VAL A 4 1.50 7.85 -3.02
CA VAL A 4 1.98 6.73 -3.82
C VAL A 4 2.99 5.93 -3.00
N VAL A 5 2.85 4.61 -3.00
CA VAL A 5 3.76 3.68 -2.34
C VAL A 5 4.32 2.73 -3.38
N THR A 6 5.64 2.67 -3.50
CA THR A 6 6.32 1.79 -4.44
C THR A 6 6.99 0.66 -3.71
N LYS A 7 6.98 -0.53 -4.33
CA LYS A 7 7.66 -1.72 -3.84
C LYS A 7 8.60 -2.24 -4.92
N TYR A 8 9.87 -2.38 -4.57
CA TYR A 8 10.88 -2.91 -5.50
C TYR A 8 11.92 -3.77 -4.77
N ARG A 9 12.66 -4.56 -5.55
CA ARG A 9 13.78 -5.36 -5.05
C ARG A 9 15.09 -4.68 -5.46
N ASN A 10 15.99 -4.49 -4.50
CA ASN A 10 17.30 -3.88 -4.71
C ASN A 10 18.46 -4.86 -4.46
N GLY A 11 18.20 -6.17 -4.57
CA GLY A 11 19.19 -7.22 -4.27
C GLY A 11 19.36 -7.55 -2.79
N SER A 12 18.68 -6.85 -1.87
CA SER A 12 18.61 -7.25 -0.47
C SER A 12 17.60 -8.38 -0.22
N SER A 13 17.67 -8.98 0.97
CA SER A 13 16.77 -10.07 1.40
C SER A 13 15.30 -9.63 1.56
N HIS A 14 15.05 -8.32 1.69
CA HIS A 14 13.71 -7.77 1.91
C HIS A 14 13.35 -6.77 0.81
N PRO A 15 12.10 -6.77 0.30
CA PRO A 15 11.67 -5.75 -0.65
C PRO A 15 11.67 -4.38 0.01
N VAL A 16 12.15 -3.37 -0.72
CA VAL A 16 12.11 -1.97 -0.28
C VAL A 16 10.72 -1.42 -0.56
N VAL A 17 10.18 -0.71 0.43
CA VAL A 17 8.90 0.00 0.34
C VAL A 17 9.16 1.48 0.52
N GLU A 18 9.00 2.26 -0.54
CA GLU A 18 9.14 3.71 -0.50
C GLU A 18 7.77 4.38 -0.51
N ARG A 19 7.61 5.39 0.35
CA ARG A 19 6.36 6.15 0.50
C ARG A 19 6.61 7.56 0.01
N GLY A 20 5.89 7.95 -1.03
CA GLY A 20 5.92 9.28 -1.59
C GLY A 20 5.24 10.33 -0.69
N PRO A 21 5.32 11.60 -1.08
CA PRO A 21 4.64 12.69 -0.38
C PRO A 21 3.11 12.52 -0.43
N TRP A 22 2.44 13.14 0.54
CA TRP A 22 0.99 13.21 0.55
C TRP A 22 0.49 14.28 -0.42
N HIS A 23 -0.41 13.88 -1.30
CA HIS A 23 -1.15 14.73 -2.21
C HIS A 23 -2.59 14.93 -1.70
N THR A 24 -3.12 16.13 -1.93
CA THR A 24 -4.51 16.46 -1.60
C THR A 24 -5.49 15.88 -2.62
N SER A 25 -5.10 15.84 -3.90
CA SER A 25 -5.89 15.25 -5.00
C SER A 25 -5.53 13.78 -5.23
N ARG A 26 -6.55 12.97 -5.53
CA ARG A 26 -6.40 11.57 -5.93
C ARG A 26 -5.79 11.45 -7.33
N GLU A 27 -6.25 12.28 -8.26
CA GLU A 27 -5.80 12.31 -9.66
C GLU A 27 -4.28 12.51 -9.73
N THR A 28 -3.73 13.42 -8.93
CA THR A 28 -2.27 13.61 -8.85
C THR A 28 -1.55 12.35 -8.34
N ALA A 29 -2.10 11.63 -7.37
CA ALA A 29 -1.49 10.38 -6.93
C ALA A 29 -1.59 9.27 -8.00
N GLU A 30 -2.67 9.25 -8.80
CA GLU A 30 -2.87 8.31 -9.90
C GLU A 30 -1.90 8.57 -11.07
N ASP A 31 -1.71 9.83 -11.48
CA ASP A 31 -0.76 10.20 -12.53
C ASP A 31 0.67 9.74 -12.21
N TRP A 32 1.07 9.92 -10.95
CA TRP A 32 2.37 9.47 -10.46
C TRP A 32 2.43 7.95 -10.39
N ALA A 33 1.35 7.30 -9.94
CA ALA A 33 1.30 5.85 -9.89
C ALA A 33 1.41 5.22 -11.29
N ASP A 34 0.75 5.80 -12.28
CA ASP A 34 0.79 5.32 -13.66
C ASP A 34 2.16 5.54 -14.29
N SER A 35 2.78 6.70 -14.06
CA SER A 35 4.16 6.96 -14.49
C SER A 35 5.13 5.91 -13.92
N LEU A 36 5.02 5.60 -12.63
CA LEU A 36 5.87 4.61 -11.97
C LEU A 36 5.59 3.18 -12.44
N ARG A 37 4.32 2.83 -12.72
CA ARG A 37 3.95 1.54 -13.33
C ARG A 37 4.53 1.37 -14.72
N MET A 38 4.55 2.43 -15.54
CA MET A 38 5.20 2.40 -16.87
C MET A 38 6.70 2.11 -16.79
N HIS A 39 7.35 2.50 -15.69
CA HIS A 39 8.75 2.17 -15.41
C HIS A 39 8.95 0.78 -14.78
N GLY A 40 7.89 -0.01 -14.59
CA GLY A 40 7.95 -1.37 -14.07
C GLY A 40 7.95 -1.49 -12.55
N TYR A 41 7.66 -0.40 -11.84
CA TYR A 41 7.50 -0.45 -10.38
C TYR A 41 6.15 -1.05 -10.01
N ILE A 42 6.11 -1.76 -8.87
CA ILE A 42 4.86 -2.17 -8.23
C ILE A 42 4.39 -1.00 -7.38
N VAL A 43 3.19 -0.48 -7.66
CA VAL A 43 2.70 0.78 -7.08
C VAL A 43 1.31 0.63 -6.47
N PHE A 44 1.14 1.21 -5.29
CA PHE A 44 -0.09 1.27 -4.51
C PHE A 44 -0.44 2.72 -4.17
N ILE A 45 -1.73 3.03 -4.10
CA ILE A 45 -2.19 4.33 -3.59
C ILE A 45 -2.75 4.11 -2.19
N GLU A 46 -2.14 4.76 -1.21
CA GLU A 46 -2.63 4.76 0.15
C GLU A 46 -3.46 6.02 0.41
N THR A 47 -4.59 5.85 1.08
CA THR A 47 -5.36 6.95 1.64
C THR A 47 -4.99 7.15 3.11
N GLN A 48 -4.92 8.40 3.55
CA GLN A 48 -4.57 8.75 4.93
C GLN A 48 -5.51 8.15 5.99
N ASN A 49 -6.67 7.64 5.58
CA ASN A 49 -7.71 7.07 6.44
C ASN A 49 -8.01 5.59 6.16
N GLY A 50 -7.07 4.83 5.58
CA GLY A 50 -7.04 3.36 5.76
C GLY A 50 -7.46 2.48 4.58
N LEU A 51 -7.71 3.03 3.39
CA LEU A 51 -7.92 2.22 2.19
C LEU A 51 -6.67 2.26 1.30
N ILE A 52 -5.99 1.13 1.20
CA ILE A 52 -4.98 0.86 0.17
C ILE A 52 -5.72 0.36 -1.06
N ASP A 53 -5.83 1.20 -2.09
CA ASP A 53 -6.41 0.83 -3.37
C ASP A 53 -5.29 0.30 -4.26
N GLY A 54 -4.98 -0.97 -4.10
CA GLY A 54 -4.02 -1.67 -4.93
C GLY A 54 -4.07 -3.14 -4.60
N GLY A 55 -4.62 -3.94 -5.52
CA GLY A 55 -5.02 -5.33 -5.36
C GLY A 55 -3.87 -6.32 -5.10
N MET A 56 -3.16 -6.15 -4.00
CA MET A 56 -2.30 -7.15 -3.40
C MET A 56 -2.33 -6.89 -1.90
N GLY A 57 -3.01 -7.78 -1.16
CA GLY A 57 -3.36 -7.61 0.25
C GLY A 57 -2.20 -7.15 1.13
N GLY A 58 -2.55 -6.34 2.13
CA GLY A 58 -1.72 -6.04 3.29
C GLY A 58 -1.84 -4.60 3.78
N GLY A 59 -2.72 -4.39 4.77
CA GLY A 59 -2.63 -3.28 5.73
C GLY A 59 -3.74 -2.24 5.65
N GLY A 60 -4.96 -2.60 6.07
CA GLY A 60 -6.07 -1.69 6.30
C GLY A 60 -6.21 -1.40 7.78
N GLY A 61 -5.55 -0.35 8.28
CA GLY A 61 -5.71 0.12 9.66
C GLY A 61 -7.17 0.47 9.96
N GLY A 62 -7.89 -0.47 10.57
CA GLY A 62 -9.28 -0.34 11.00
C GLY A 62 -9.84 -1.64 11.60
N ASP A 63 -9.67 -2.78 10.92
CA ASP A 63 -10.35 -4.05 11.29
C ASP A 63 -9.43 -5.28 11.26
N ASP A 64 -8.19 -5.15 10.76
CA ASP A 64 -7.23 -6.25 10.60
C ASP A 64 -6.89 -6.96 11.92
N ASN A 65 -6.91 -6.22 13.05
CA ASN A 65 -6.59 -6.79 14.36
C ASN A 65 -7.75 -7.64 14.91
N ALA A 66 -9.00 -7.31 14.55
CA ALA A 66 -10.17 -8.11 14.92
C ALA A 66 -10.19 -9.43 14.13
N ASP A 67 -9.89 -9.38 12.84
CA ASP A 67 -9.77 -10.57 12.00
C ASP A 67 -8.58 -11.46 12.41
N LEU A 68 -7.44 -10.86 12.82
CA LEU A 68 -6.30 -11.60 13.35
C LEU A 68 -6.63 -12.27 14.70
N LEU A 69 -7.32 -11.57 15.60
CA LEU A 69 -7.76 -12.10 16.89
C LEU A 69 -8.80 -13.22 16.72
N ALA A 70 -9.72 -13.08 15.77
CA ALA A 70 -10.69 -14.11 15.44
C ALA A 70 -10.00 -15.38 14.93
N ALA A 71 -9.05 -15.24 13.99
CA ALA A 71 -8.28 -16.37 13.48
C ALA A 71 -7.47 -17.07 14.58
N LEU A 72 -6.80 -16.32 15.46
CA LEU A 72 -6.04 -16.89 16.59
C LEU A 72 -6.94 -17.64 17.58
N SER A 73 -8.12 -17.08 17.88
CA SER A 73 -9.09 -17.72 18.78
C SER A 73 -9.69 -19.01 18.24
N SER A 74 -9.69 -19.19 16.91
CA SER A 74 -10.21 -20.38 16.24
C SER A 74 -9.22 -21.54 16.12
N MET A 75 -7.95 -21.34 16.52
CA MET A 75 -6.89 -22.34 16.41
C MET A 75 -6.57 -23.06 17.74
N ALA A 76 -7.35 -22.80 18.80
CA ALA A 76 -7.22 -23.40 20.12
C ALA A 76 -8.22 -24.53 20.36
#